data_AF-A0AAD5WX62-F1
#
_entry.id   AF-A0AAD5WX62-F1
#
_cell.length_a   1.000
_cell.length_b   1.000
_cell.length_c   1.000
_cell.angle_alpha   90.00
_cell.angle_beta   90.00
_cell.angle_gamma   90.00
#
_symmetry.space_group_name_H-M   'P 1'
#
loop_
_entity.id
_entity.type
_entity.pdbx_description
1 polymer ?
#
loop_
_entity_poly.entity_id
_entity_poly.type
_entity_poly.pdbx_seq_one_letter_code
_entity_poly.pdbx_strand_id
1 'polypeptide(L)'
;VERVLIEIGAIIEKSGIDNVPRSLFEQLTSIAAGYASIDGVGVNATGARLWGALTEQSELALQKDHQDLFARLDPHYVIADVPAAGLPAPFLPAVVAYPPVGSPHAAPAALDGSAIAYTFGGGVGGRQAAEHFVEYMQLACQGLRFWVFSPALAPTYM
;
A
#
# COMPACT_ATOMS: atom_id res chain seq x y z
N VAL A 1 -5.57 -3.73 19.42
CA VAL A 1 -4.32 -3.64 18.63
C VAL A 1 -3.11 -3.99 19.48
N GLU A 2 -2.83 -3.25 20.55
CA GLU A 2 -1.70 -3.52 21.47
C GLU A 2 -1.68 -4.96 22.01
N ARG A 3 -2.85 -5.49 22.38
CA ARG A 3 -2.99 -6.90 22.78
C ARG A 3 -2.56 -7.89 21.68
N VAL A 4 -2.89 -7.64 20.42
CA VAL A 4 -2.54 -8.52 19.28
C VAL A 4 -1.04 -8.48 19.02
N LEU A 5 -0.42 -7.30 19.10
CA LEU A 5 1.03 -7.13 18.99
C LEU A 5 1.79 -7.85 20.12
N ILE A 6 1.31 -7.73 21.36
CA ILE A 6 1.91 -8.42 22.51
C ILE A 6 1.79 -9.94 22.35
N GLU A 7 0.63 -10.43 21.92
CA GLU A 7 0.39 -11.87 21.74
C GLU A 7 1.27 -12.47 20.64
N ILE A 8 1.41 -11.77 19.51
CA ILE A 8 2.29 -12.19 18.42
C ILE A 8 3.76 -12.12 18.85
N GLY A 9 4.19 -11.03 19.49
CA GLY A 9 5.55 -10.89 20.00
C GLY A 9 5.91 -12.02 20.98
N ALA A 10 5.01 -12.38 21.89
CA ALA A 10 5.23 -13.48 22.83
C ALA A 10 5.31 -14.86 22.15
N ILE A 11 4.52 -15.09 21.10
CA ILE A 11 4.58 -16.35 20.33
C ILE A 11 5.90 -16.43 19.55
N ILE A 12 6.31 -15.33 18.92
CA ILE A 12 7.56 -15.26 18.15
C ILE A 12 8.76 -15.48 19.08
N GLU A 13 8.79 -14.83 20.24
CA GLU A 13 9.87 -15.01 21.23
C GLU A 13 9.95 -16.44 21.76
N LYS A 14 8.80 -17.09 21.97
CA LYS A 14 8.73 -18.42 22.57
C LYS A 14 8.90 -19.57 21.57
N SER A 15 8.41 -19.38 20.35
CA SER A 15 8.13 -20.47 19.40
C SER A 15 8.58 -20.16 17.98
N GLY A 16 9.07 -18.96 17.70
CA GLY A 16 9.38 -18.53 16.35
C GLY A 16 8.13 -18.20 15.55
N ILE A 17 8.33 -17.52 14.42
CA ILE A 17 7.25 -16.92 13.67
C ILE A 17 6.33 -17.92 12.95
N ASP A 18 6.87 -19.07 12.53
CA ASP A 18 6.09 -20.12 11.86
C ASP A 18 4.94 -20.66 12.73
N ASN A 19 4.99 -20.39 14.04
CA ASN A 19 3.98 -20.81 15.00
C ASN A 19 2.93 -19.72 15.31
N VAL A 20 3.01 -18.55 14.68
CA VAL A 20 1.98 -17.51 14.80
C VAL A 20 0.72 -17.96 14.05
N PRO A 21 -0.44 -18.06 14.71
CA PRO A 21 -1.69 -18.43 14.04
C PRO A 21 -2.04 -17.44 12.92
N ARG A 22 -2.46 -17.99 11.78
CA ARG A 22 -2.99 -17.23 10.63
C ARG A 22 -4.04 -16.19 11.05
N SER A 23 -4.91 -16.52 12.01
CA SER A 23 -5.95 -15.61 12.51
C SER A 23 -5.40 -14.34 13.18
N LEU A 24 -4.21 -14.40 13.78
CA LEU A 24 -3.54 -13.24 14.36
C LEU A 24 -2.90 -12.37 13.25
N PHE A 25 -2.31 -13.00 12.23
CA PHE A 25 -1.87 -12.27 11.03
C PHE A 25 -3.03 -11.62 10.27
N GLU A 26 -4.18 -12.28 10.15
CA GLU A 26 -5.39 -11.71 9.54
C GLU A 26 -5.88 -10.47 10.29
N GLN A 27 -5.83 -10.49 11.62
CA GLN A 27 -6.17 -9.31 12.42
C GLN A 27 -5.18 -8.18 12.22
N LEU A 28 -3.87 -8.46 12.28
CA LEU A 28 -2.84 -7.44 12.02
C LEU A 28 -2.97 -6.84 10.62
N THR A 29 -3.10 -7.68 9.60
CA THR A 29 -3.20 -7.25 8.20
C THR A 29 -4.48 -6.49 7.94
N SER A 30 -5.61 -6.89 8.52
CA SER A 30 -6.85 -6.12 8.43
C SER A 30 -6.75 -4.75 9.11
N ILE A 31 -6.03 -4.67 10.24
CA ILE A 31 -5.81 -3.39 10.93
C ILE A 31 -4.89 -2.51 10.09
N ALA A 32 -3.76 -3.06 9.61
CA ALA A 32 -2.76 -2.33 8.82
C ALA A 32 -3.31 -1.89 7.44
N ALA A 33 -4.03 -2.76 6.73
CA ALA A 33 -4.66 -2.43 5.44
C ALA A 33 -5.79 -1.40 5.54
N GLY A 34 -6.33 -1.18 6.75
CA GLY A 34 -7.30 -0.12 7.01
C GLY A 34 -6.70 1.28 7.08
N TYR A 35 -5.37 1.41 7.11
CA TYR A 35 -4.70 2.71 7.10
C TYR A 35 -4.40 3.14 5.66
N ALA A 36 -4.85 4.34 5.30
CA ALA A 36 -4.65 4.91 3.96
C ALA A 36 -3.18 5.30 3.69
N SER A 37 -2.46 5.70 4.74
CA SER A 37 -1.03 5.99 4.75
C SER A 37 -0.41 5.37 6.00
N ILE A 38 0.90 5.16 6.03
CA ILE A 38 1.64 4.77 7.24
C ILE A 38 2.76 5.79 7.46
N ASP A 39 2.44 6.90 8.12
CA ASP A 39 3.36 8.05 8.27
C ASP A 39 3.91 8.21 9.71
N GLY A 40 3.41 7.41 10.65
CA GLY A 40 3.83 7.43 12.05
C GLY A 40 3.26 8.59 12.89
N VAL A 41 2.30 9.36 12.38
CA VAL A 41 1.74 10.53 13.09
C VAL A 41 0.34 10.25 13.65
N GLY A 42 0.09 10.67 14.89
CA GLY A 42 -1.24 10.60 15.52
C GLY A 42 -1.81 9.18 15.56
N VAL A 43 -3.02 8.98 15.02
CA VAL A 43 -3.69 7.66 14.93
C VAL A 43 -2.92 6.65 14.06
N ASN A 44 -2.04 7.15 13.20
CA ASN A 44 -1.23 6.36 12.28
C ASN A 44 0.09 5.85 12.91
N ALA A 45 0.45 6.35 14.11
CA ALA A 45 1.58 5.82 14.87
C ALA A 45 1.40 4.34 15.20
N THR A 46 0.15 3.90 15.36
CA THR A 46 -0.17 2.48 15.58
C THR A 46 0.03 1.68 14.30
N GLY A 47 -0.42 2.18 13.14
CA GLY A 47 -0.15 1.61 11.82
C GLY A 47 1.35 1.45 11.54
N ALA A 48 2.15 2.48 11.85
CA ALA A 48 3.60 2.44 11.66
C ALA A 48 4.32 1.43 12.58
N ARG A 49 3.89 1.31 13.83
CA ARG A 49 4.40 0.27 14.74
C ARG A 49 4.01 -1.14 14.29
N LEU A 50 2.78 -1.31 13.81
CA LEU A 50 2.31 -2.57 13.25
C LEU A 50 3.10 -2.96 12.01
N TRP A 51 3.33 -1.99 11.11
CA TRP A 51 4.17 -2.17 9.95
C TRP A 51 5.58 -2.61 10.34
N GLY A 52 6.24 -1.88 11.23
CA GLY A 52 7.57 -2.23 11.73
C GLY A 52 7.64 -3.66 12.32
N ALA A 53 6.65 -4.04 13.14
CA ALA A 53 6.59 -5.39 13.71
C ALA A 53 6.35 -6.48 12.63
N LEU A 54 5.49 -6.21 11.66
CA LEU A 54 5.24 -7.10 10.52
C LEU A 54 6.48 -7.23 9.62
N THR A 55 7.22 -6.15 9.38
CA THR A 55 8.40 -6.20 8.52
C THR A 55 9.59 -6.83 9.22
N GLU A 56 9.87 -6.45 10.48
CA GLU A 56 11.06 -6.92 11.21
C GLU A 56 10.94 -8.38 11.62
N GLN A 57 9.73 -8.82 11.98
CA GLN A 57 9.52 -10.18 12.45
C GLN A 57 8.94 -11.09 11.37
N SER A 58 8.18 -10.56 10.39
CA SER A 58 7.22 -11.33 9.58
C SER A 58 7.43 -11.39 8.07
N GLU A 59 8.43 -10.72 7.51
CA GLU A 59 8.73 -10.82 6.06
C GLU A 59 8.87 -12.28 5.60
N LEU A 60 9.68 -13.09 6.29
CA LEU A 60 9.97 -14.47 5.87
C LEU A 60 8.76 -15.41 5.98
N ALA A 61 7.96 -15.29 7.04
CA ALA A 61 6.79 -16.15 7.25
C ALA A 61 5.58 -15.73 6.40
N LEU A 62 5.35 -14.41 6.26
CA LEU A 62 4.26 -13.90 5.42
C LEU A 62 4.52 -14.20 3.94
N GLN A 63 5.76 -14.11 3.49
CA GLN A 63 6.12 -14.38 2.10
C GLN A 63 6.04 -15.87 1.75
N LYS A 64 6.30 -16.76 2.70
CA LYS A 64 6.33 -18.21 2.49
C LYS A 64 4.94 -18.85 2.63
N ASP A 65 4.22 -18.54 3.71
CA ASP A 65 3.03 -19.30 4.12
C ASP A 65 1.72 -18.47 4.11
N HIS A 66 1.81 -17.14 3.92
CA HIS A 66 0.66 -16.22 3.98
C HIS A 66 0.66 -15.13 2.90
N GLN A 67 1.00 -15.48 1.65
CA GLN A 67 1.10 -14.54 0.52
C GLN A 67 -0.16 -13.73 0.26
N ASP A 68 -1.34 -14.29 0.54
CA ASP A 68 -2.62 -13.61 0.37
C ASP A 68 -2.86 -12.50 1.40
N LEU A 69 -2.27 -12.62 2.59
CA LEU A 69 -2.28 -11.58 3.62
C LEU A 69 -1.23 -10.52 3.33
N PHE A 70 -0.07 -10.94 2.81
CA PHE A 70 0.99 -10.05 2.33
C PHE A 70 0.48 -9.10 1.23
N ALA A 71 -0.28 -9.61 0.27
CA ALA A 71 -0.88 -8.78 -0.78
C ALA A 71 -1.83 -7.69 -0.26
N ARG A 72 -2.37 -7.81 0.96
CA ARG A 72 -3.21 -6.76 1.57
C ARG A 72 -2.40 -5.62 2.16
N LEU A 73 -1.13 -5.88 2.44
CA LEU A 73 -0.18 -4.97 3.07
C LEU A 73 0.69 -4.22 2.06
N ASP A 74 0.60 -4.51 0.77
CA ASP A 74 1.46 -3.93 -0.27
C ASP A 74 0.71 -2.90 -1.14
N PRO A 75 0.15 -1.81 -0.60
CA PRO A 75 -0.51 -0.81 -1.42
C PRO A 75 0.49 -0.16 -2.36
N HIS A 76 0.07 0.05 -3.61
CA HIS A 76 0.85 0.80 -4.57
C HIS A 76 0.47 2.27 -4.49
N TYR A 77 1.46 3.13 -4.33
CA TYR A 77 1.28 4.58 -4.27
C TYR A 77 1.70 5.19 -5.60
N VAL A 78 0.88 6.10 -6.12
CA VAL A 78 1.23 6.93 -7.27
C VAL A 78 1.28 8.38 -6.82
N ILE A 79 2.42 9.04 -7.02
CA ILE A 79 2.62 10.44 -6.64
C ILE A 79 2.98 11.25 -7.89
N ALA A 80 2.21 12.30 -8.17
CA ALA A 80 2.49 13.25 -9.22
C ALA A 80 3.62 14.22 -8.80
N ASP A 81 4.63 14.37 -9.65
CA ASP A 81 5.68 15.38 -9.48
C ASP A 81 5.13 16.76 -9.84
N VAL A 82 4.89 17.59 -8.84
CA VAL A 82 4.28 18.91 -9.03
C VAL A 82 5.34 19.89 -9.54
N PRO A 83 5.24 20.38 -10.79
CA PRO A 83 6.20 21.36 -11.29
C PRO A 83 5.98 22.71 -10.59
N ALA A 84 7.00 23.58 -10.59
CA ALA A 84 6.93 24.90 -9.97
C ALA A 84 5.79 25.78 -10.52
N ALA A 85 5.38 25.56 -11.77
CA ALA A 85 4.26 26.24 -12.40
C ALA A 85 2.87 25.74 -11.95
N GLY A 86 2.82 24.71 -11.09
CA GLY A 86 1.60 24.06 -10.64
C GLY A 86 1.14 22.93 -11.57
N LEU A 87 0.15 22.16 -11.11
CA LEU A 87 -0.43 21.06 -11.89
C LEU A 87 -1.07 21.59 -13.18
N PRO A 88 -0.95 20.87 -14.30
CA PRO A 88 -1.61 21.26 -15.54
C PRO A 88 -3.13 21.22 -15.35
N ALA A 89 -3.84 22.14 -16.00
CA ALA A 89 -5.30 22.25 -15.95
C ALA A 89 -6.08 20.91 -16.10
N PRO A 90 -5.71 19.99 -17.02
CA PRO A 90 -6.42 18.72 -17.15
C PRO A 90 -6.22 17.73 -15.99
N PHE A 91 -5.32 17.99 -15.04
CA PHE A 91 -4.93 17.01 -14.02
C PHE A 91 -6.10 16.51 -13.17
N LEU A 92 -6.78 17.40 -12.43
CA LEU A 92 -7.90 16.99 -11.58
C LEU A 92 -9.08 16.39 -12.38
N PRO A 93 -9.49 16.99 -13.53
CA PRO A 93 -10.48 16.37 -14.40
C PRO A 93 -10.10 14.95 -14.86
N ALA A 94 -8.82 14.70 -15.18
CA ALA A 94 -8.34 13.40 -15.61
C ALA A 94 -8.40 12.36 -14.48
N VAL A 95 -8.02 12.74 -13.25
CA VAL A 95 -8.14 11.86 -12.08
C VAL A 95 -9.59 11.42 -11.87
N VAL A 96 -10.54 12.35 -11.95
CA VAL A 96 -11.98 12.06 -11.77
C VAL A 96 -12.55 11.22 -12.92
N ALA A 97 -12.01 11.38 -14.14
CA ALA A 97 -12.43 10.62 -15.31
C ALA A 97 -11.83 9.19 -15.36
N TYR A 98 -10.91 8.87 -14.46
CA TYR A 98 -10.35 7.53 -14.31
C TYR A 98 -11.14 6.71 -13.28
N PRO A 99 -11.40 5.42 -13.53
CA PRO A 99 -11.01 4.67 -14.72
C PRO A 99 -12.00 4.92 -15.88
N PRO A 100 -11.53 4.84 -17.15
CA PRO A 100 -12.42 4.99 -18.30
C PRO A 100 -13.49 3.89 -18.32
N VAL A 101 -14.66 4.19 -18.90
CA VAL A 101 -15.79 3.26 -18.97
C VAL A 101 -15.36 1.93 -19.60
N GLY A 102 -15.65 0.84 -18.91
CA GLY A 102 -15.28 -0.52 -19.34
C GLY A 102 -13.88 -0.97 -18.92
N SER A 103 -13.11 -0.12 -18.24
CA SER A 103 -11.84 -0.53 -17.64
C SER A 103 -12.06 -1.57 -16.54
N PRO A 104 -11.21 -2.61 -16.44
CA PRO A 104 -11.25 -3.59 -15.36
C PRO A 104 -10.59 -3.07 -14.06
N HIS A 105 -9.97 -1.89 -14.08
CA HIS A 105 -9.22 -1.34 -12.94
C HIS A 105 -10.11 -0.55 -11.99
N ALA A 106 -9.80 -0.60 -10.69
CA ALA A 106 -10.46 0.22 -9.68
C ALA A 106 -10.01 1.69 -9.75
N ALA A 107 -10.86 2.60 -9.28
CA ALA A 107 -10.50 4.00 -9.13
C ALA A 107 -9.41 4.19 -8.04
N PRO A 108 -8.48 5.14 -8.22
CA PRO A 108 -7.51 5.49 -7.20
C PRO A 108 -8.21 6.06 -5.97
N ALA A 109 -7.72 5.73 -4.78
CA ALA A 109 -8.10 6.43 -3.56
C ALA A 109 -7.10 7.55 -3.28
N ALA A 110 -7.56 8.74 -2.88
CA ALA A 110 -6.67 9.83 -2.49
C ALA A 110 -5.95 9.49 -1.18
N LEU A 111 -4.62 9.61 -1.16
CA LEU A 111 -3.80 9.42 0.04
C LEU A 111 -4.06 10.57 1.01
N ASP A 112 -4.77 10.31 2.12
CA ASP A 112 -5.14 11.31 3.13
C ASP A 112 -5.78 12.59 2.54
N GLY A 113 -6.61 12.42 1.50
CA GLY A 113 -7.26 13.54 0.81
C GLY A 113 -6.31 14.37 -0.08
N SER A 114 -5.09 13.89 -0.33
CA SER A 114 -4.14 14.52 -1.23
C SER A 114 -4.68 14.63 -2.65
N ALA A 115 -4.43 15.77 -3.29
CA ALA A 115 -4.71 15.98 -4.69
C ALA A 115 -3.65 15.37 -5.62
N ILE A 116 -2.50 14.92 -5.11
CA ILE A 116 -1.35 14.51 -5.94
C ILE A 116 -0.81 13.12 -5.61
N ALA A 117 -1.29 12.52 -4.52
CA ALA A 117 -0.87 11.20 -4.07
C ALA A 117 -2.09 10.29 -3.96
N TYR A 118 -1.96 9.11 -4.56
CA TYR A 118 -3.04 8.15 -4.71
C TYR A 118 -2.59 6.76 -4.29
N THR A 119 -3.51 5.97 -3.74
CA THR A 119 -3.29 4.58 -3.37
C THR A 119 -4.13 3.65 -4.21
N PHE A 120 -3.56 2.48 -4.45
CA PHE A 120 -4.19 1.34 -5.07
C PHE A 120 -4.10 0.17 -4.08
N GLY A 121 -5.06 -0.76 -4.15
CA GLY A 121 -4.98 -2.00 -3.37
C GLY A 121 -3.67 -2.74 -3.64
N GLY A 122 -3.30 -3.69 -2.80
CA GLY A 122 -2.03 -4.39 -2.98
C GLY A 122 -2.08 -5.59 -3.93
N GLY A 123 -0.89 -6.13 -4.21
CA GLY A 123 -0.68 -7.26 -5.11
C GLY A 123 -0.77 -6.91 -6.60
N VAL A 124 -0.70 -7.94 -7.46
CA VAL A 124 -0.52 -7.77 -8.92
C VAL A 124 -1.62 -6.90 -9.57
N GLY A 125 -2.88 -7.07 -9.18
CA GLY A 125 -3.99 -6.28 -9.73
C GLY A 125 -3.91 -4.81 -9.35
N GLY A 126 -3.45 -4.52 -8.13
CA GLY A 126 -3.18 -3.18 -7.65
C GLY A 126 -2.05 -2.49 -8.40
N ARG A 127 -0.94 -3.21 -8.59
CA ARG A 127 0.20 -2.73 -9.38
C ARG A 127 -0.20 -2.39 -10.81
N GLN A 128 -0.93 -3.29 -11.47
CA GLN A 128 -1.42 -3.07 -12.84
C GLN A 128 -2.35 -1.85 -12.89
N ALA A 129 -3.22 -1.67 -11.90
CA ALA A 129 -4.08 -0.49 -11.82
C ALA A 129 -3.29 0.81 -11.62
N ALA A 130 -2.23 0.79 -10.81
CA ALA A 130 -1.33 1.94 -10.61
C ALA A 130 -0.55 2.29 -11.89
N GLU A 131 -0.01 1.29 -12.58
CA GLU A 131 0.72 1.48 -13.85
C GLU A 131 -0.22 2.00 -14.96
N HIS A 132 -1.42 1.42 -15.10
CA HIS A 132 -2.43 1.87 -16.05
C HIS A 132 -2.94 3.28 -15.74
N PHE A 133 -3.07 3.64 -14.45
CA PHE A 133 -3.39 5.00 -14.04
C PHE A 133 -2.30 6.00 -14.46
N VAL A 134 -1.02 5.66 -14.28
CA VAL A 134 0.09 6.50 -14.75
C VAL A 134 0.03 6.70 -16.27
N GLU A 135 -0.20 5.64 -17.04
CA GLU A 135 -0.34 5.72 -18.50
C GLU A 135 -1.48 6.68 -18.89
N TYR A 136 -2.67 6.49 -18.32
CA TYR A 136 -3.83 7.34 -18.56
C TYR A 136 -3.53 8.81 -18.23
N MET A 137 -2.91 9.05 -17.07
CA MET A 137 -2.57 10.40 -16.64
C MET A 137 -1.49 11.05 -17.49
N GLN A 138 -0.52 10.30 -18.00
CA GLN A 138 0.51 10.83 -18.91
C GLN A 138 -0.07 11.22 -20.28
N LEU A 139 -1.11 10.52 -20.76
CA LEU A 139 -1.84 10.90 -21.97
C LEU A 139 -2.64 12.20 -21.76
N ALA A 140 -3.30 12.33 -20.60
CA ALA A 140 -4.10 13.50 -20.28
C ALA A 140 -3.26 14.73 -19.87
N CYS A 141 -2.11 14.50 -19.23
CA CYS A 141 -1.23 15.52 -18.66
C CYS A 141 0.21 15.34 -19.19
N GLN A 142 0.38 15.58 -20.48
CA GLN A 142 1.68 15.42 -21.15
C GLN A 142 2.79 16.23 -20.46
N GLY A 143 3.93 15.59 -20.23
CA GLY A 143 5.09 16.18 -19.56
C GLY A 143 5.08 16.11 -18.03
N LEU A 144 3.98 15.68 -17.42
CA LEU A 144 3.95 15.42 -15.97
C LEU A 144 4.64 14.09 -15.65
N ARG A 145 5.45 14.08 -14.58
CA ARG A 145 6.14 12.88 -14.10
C ARG A 145 5.38 12.28 -12.94
N PHE A 146 5.43 10.96 -12.85
CA PHE A 146 4.81 10.20 -11.77
C PHE A 146 5.83 9.26 -11.15
N TRP A 147 5.69 9.04 -9.86
CA TRP A 147 6.47 8.08 -9.10
C TRP A 147 5.53 7.01 -8.59
N VAL A 148 5.86 5.75 -8.88
CA VAL A 148 5.15 4.61 -8.34
C VAL A 148 5.99 4.02 -7.22
N PHE A 149 5.49 4.09 -6.00
CA PHE A 149 6.11 3.44 -4.85
C PHE A 149 5.32 2.20 -4.53
N SER A 150 6.02 1.07 -4.46
CA SER A 150 5.50 -0.12 -3.82
C SER A 150 6.38 -0.32 -2.60
N PRO A 151 5.83 -0.56 -1.40
CA PRO A 151 6.62 -1.03 -0.28
C PRO A 151 7.13 -2.43 -0.60
N ALA A 152 8.17 -2.49 -1.44
CA ALA A 152 8.90 -3.71 -1.71
C ALA A 152 9.64 -4.09 -0.43
N LEU A 153 8.99 -4.91 0.38
CA LEU A 153 9.70 -5.87 1.22
C LEU A 153 10.40 -6.80 0.22
N ALA A 154 11.72 -6.65 0.13
CA ALA A 154 12.51 -6.96 -1.07
C ALA A 154 12.18 -8.35 -1.65
N PRO A 155 12.11 -8.51 -2.99
CA PRO A 155 12.26 -9.83 -3.57
C PRO A 155 13.70 -10.25 -3.28
N THR A 156 13.89 -11.13 -2.30
CA THR A 156 15.11 -11.93 -2.26
C THR A 156 15.08 -12.78 -3.51
N TYR A 157 15.90 -12.39 -4.49
CA TYR A 157 16.27 -13.24 -5.61
C TYR A 157 16.71 -14.59 -5.03
N MET A 158 15.91 -15.64 -5.30
CA MET A 158 16.36 -17.03 -5.13
C MET A 158 17.32 -17.39 -6.26
#